data_AF-A0A9D7CHV6-F1
#
_entry.id   AF-A0A9D7CHV6-F1
#
_cell.length_a   1.000
_cell.length_b   1.000
_cell.length_c   1.000
_cell.angle_alpha   90.00
_cell.angle_beta   90.00
_cell.angle_gamma   90.00
#
_symmetry.space_group_name_H-M   'P 1'
#
loop_
_entity.id
_entity.type
_entity.pdbx_description
1 polymer ?
#
loop_
_entity_poly.entity_id
_entity_poly.type
_entity_poly.pdbx_seq_one_letter_code
_entity_poly.pdbx_strand_id
1 'polypeptide(L)' 'MRDEVGLPSHLRGTLGISTRGRDTGDAQLFVNLTDNVRLDHDYTVFGEIIQGREVAEGVIEGDVIERVDVVRVR' A
#
# COMPACT_ATOMS: atom_id res chain seq x y z
N MET A 1 -5.10 -2.87 14.03
CA MET A 1 -5.75 -1.65 13.50
C MET A 1 -7.08 -2.08 12.90
N ARG A 2 -8.14 -1.29 13.03
CA ARG A 2 -9.42 -1.63 12.37
C ARG A 2 -9.24 -1.51 10.84
N ASP A 3 -9.79 -2.44 10.08
CA ASP A 3 -9.76 -2.37 8.62
C ASP A 3 -10.70 -1.25 8.12
N GLU A 4 -10.23 -0.48 7.15
CA GLU A 4 -10.99 0.55 6.44
C GLU A 4 -11.21 0.10 5.00
N VAL A 5 -11.81 -1.08 4.87
CA VAL A 5 -12.13 -1.67 3.58
C VAL A 5 -13.09 -0.74 2.81
N GLY A 6 -12.58 -0.11 1.76
CA GLY A 6 -13.27 0.93 1.01
C GLY A 6 -13.69 0.51 -0.41
N LEU A 7 -14.18 1.50 -1.15
CA LEU A 7 -14.42 1.44 -2.60
C LEU A 7 -13.16 1.49 -3.49
N PRO A 8 -12.00 2.04 -3.05
CA PRO A 8 -10.82 2.04 -3.91
C PRO A 8 -10.39 0.62 -4.26
N SER A 9 -10.14 0.39 -5.56
CA SER A 9 -9.64 -0.89 -6.06
C SER A 9 -8.11 -0.94 -5.96
N HIS A 10 -7.58 -2.15 -5.79
CA HIS A 10 -6.15 -2.46 -5.74
C HIS A 10 -5.51 -2.39 -7.14
N LEU A 11 -5.47 -1.20 -7.73
CA LEU A 11 -4.85 -0.95 -9.03
C LEU A 11 -3.32 -0.74 -8.91
N ARG A 12 -2.58 -0.92 -10.00
CA ARG A 12 -1.12 -0.67 -10.03
C ARG A 12 -0.78 0.73 -9.51
N GLY A 13 0.14 0.79 -8.55
CA GLY A 13 0.62 2.02 -7.90
C GLY A 13 -0.12 2.40 -6.63
N THR A 14 -1.19 1.69 -6.25
CA THR A 14 -1.84 1.88 -4.95
C THR A 14 -1.06 1.21 -3.81
N LEU A 15 -1.18 1.75 -2.60
CA LEU A 15 -0.60 1.20 -1.38
C LEU A 15 -1.71 0.57 -0.52
N GLY A 16 -1.43 -0.63 -0.01
CA GLY A 16 -2.33 -1.39 0.85
C GLY A 16 -1.75 -1.73 2.21
N ILE A 17 -2.63 -1.93 3.20
CA ILE A 17 -2.28 -2.41 4.55
C ILE A 17 -2.26 -3.94 4.53
N SER A 18 -1.14 -4.55 4.92
CA SER A 18 -1.03 -6.00 5.10
C SER A 18 -1.82 -6.45 6.33
N THR A 19 -2.44 -7.62 6.25
CA THR A 19 -3.27 -8.16 7.33
C THR A 19 -3.18 -9.69 7.39
N ARG A 20 -3.45 -10.27 8.57
CA ARG A 20 -3.52 -11.72 8.82
C ARG A 20 -4.96 -12.18 9.08
N GLY A 21 -5.93 -11.35 8.77
CA GLY A 21 -7.35 -11.53 9.08
C GLY A 21 -7.98 -10.21 9.56
N ARG A 22 -9.30 -10.19 9.69
CA ARG A 22 -10.05 -8.97 10.03
C ARG A 22 -9.44 -8.21 11.21
N ASP A 23 -9.24 -6.90 11.03
CA ASP A 23 -8.77 -5.94 12.03
C ASP A 23 -7.37 -6.26 12.63
N THR A 24 -6.53 -6.98 11.87
CA THR A 24 -5.16 -7.32 12.28
C THR A 24 -4.07 -6.51 11.59
N GLY A 25 -4.45 -5.48 10.82
CA GLY A 25 -3.49 -4.56 10.20
C GLY A 25 -2.56 -3.92 11.23
N ASP A 26 -1.30 -3.77 10.86
CA ASP A 26 -0.25 -3.11 11.64
C ASP A 26 0.51 -2.09 10.76
N ALA A 27 1.82 -1.94 10.93
CA ALA A 27 2.65 -1.05 10.14
C ALA A 27 3.21 -1.69 8.85
N GLN A 28 2.85 -2.94 8.54
CA GLN A 28 3.24 -3.59 7.29
C GLN A 28 2.39 -3.10 6.13
N LEU A 29 3.07 -2.63 5.09
CA LEU A 29 2.48 -2.04 3.89
C LEU A 29 2.91 -2.84 2.67
N PHE A 30 2.14 -2.75 1.59
CA PHE A 30 2.54 -3.25 0.28
C PHE A 30 2.20 -2.25 -0.82
N VAL A 31 2.92 -2.33 -1.93
CA VAL A 31 2.67 -1.59 -3.17
C VAL A 31 2.13 -2.56 -4.22
N ASN A 32 1.01 -2.23 -4.85
CA ASN A 32 0.50 -3.00 -5.99
C ASN A 32 1.36 -2.73 -7.22
N LEU A 33 2.25 -3.66 -7.61
CA LEU A 33 3.06 -3.54 -8.83
C LEU A 33 2.28 -3.88 -10.12
N THR A 34 1.08 -4.46 -9.96
CA THR A 34 0.11 -4.78 -11.02
C THR A 34 -1.30 -4.60 -10.46
N ASP A 35 -2.31 -4.62 -11.32
CA ASP A 35 -3.71 -4.64 -10.88
C ASP A 35 -4.00 -5.94 -10.14
N ASN A 36 -4.41 -5.81 -8.87
CA ASN A 36 -4.67 -6.89 -7.93
C ASN A 36 -6.12 -6.82 -7.43
N VAL A 37 -7.09 -6.65 -8.33
CA VAL A 37 -8.54 -6.53 -8.02
C VAL A 37 -9.10 -7.65 -7.14
N ARG A 38 -8.40 -8.79 -7.04
CA ARG A 38 -8.75 -9.89 -6.12
C ARG A 38 -8.60 -9.52 -4.64
N LEU A 39 -7.88 -8.45 -4.31
CA LEU A 39 -7.67 -7.95 -2.95
C LEU A 39 -8.75 -6.94 -2.55
N ASP A 40 -9.56 -6.51 -3.51
CA ASP A 40 -10.66 -5.58 -3.26
C ASP A 40 -11.60 -6.16 -2.20
N HIS A 41 -12.07 -5.28 -1.32
CA HIS A 41 -12.97 -5.62 -0.22
C HIS A 41 -12.40 -6.53 0.89
N ASP A 42 -11.14 -6.94 0.79
CA ASP A 42 -10.45 -7.72 1.82
C ASP A 42 -9.27 -6.96 2.45
N TYR A 43 -8.66 -6.04 1.71
CA TYR A 43 -7.53 -5.24 2.15
C TYR A 43 -7.87 -3.74 2.08
N THR A 44 -7.21 -2.94 2.92
CA THR A 44 -7.40 -1.49 2.95
C THR A 44 -6.40 -0.83 2.00
N VAL A 45 -6.90 -0.16 0.96
CA VAL A 45 -6.11 0.83 0.19
C VAL A 45 -6.10 2.13 0.96
N PHE A 46 -4.91 2.67 1.26
CA PHE A 46 -4.77 3.92 2.03
C PHE A 46 -4.07 5.05 1.27
N GLY A 47 -3.53 4.78 0.08
CA GLY A 47 -2.87 5.79 -0.73
C GLY A 47 -2.46 5.30 -2.11
N GLU A 48 -1.85 6.20 -2.88
CA GLU A 48 -1.31 5.92 -4.20
C GLU A 48 0.03 6.63 -4.41
N ILE A 49 0.89 6.04 -5.23
CA ILE A 49 2.17 6.64 -5.61
C ILE A 49 1.91 7.70 -6.67
N ILE A 50 2.08 8.97 -6.29
CA ILE A 50 1.93 10.11 -7.22
C ILE A 50 3.21 10.43 -8.00
N GLN A 51 4.39 10.02 -7.51
CA GLN A 51 5.71 10.27 -8.10
C GLN A 51 6.68 9.13 -7.74
N GLY A 52 7.62 8.80 -8.63
CA GLY A 52 8.66 7.79 -8.36
C GLY A 52 8.16 6.35 -8.40
N ARG A 53 7.11 6.04 -9.18
CA ARG A 53 6.54 4.68 -9.26
C ARG A 53 7.56 3.65 -9.77
N GLU A 54 8.40 4.05 -10.72
CA GLU A 54 9.51 3.26 -11.24
C GLU A 54 10.52 2.83 -10.16
N VAL A 55 10.67 3.64 -9.10
CA VAL A 55 11.52 3.28 -7.95
C VAL A 55 10.89 2.13 -7.19
N ALA A 56 9.58 2.21 -6.89
CA ALA A 56 8.86 1.15 -6.22
C ALA A 56 8.84 -0.16 -7.03
N GLU A 57 8.79 -0.07 -8.36
CA GLU A 57 8.86 -1.22 -9.27
C GLU A 57 10.26 -1.85 -9.36
N GLY A 58 11.30 -1.09 -8.99
CA GLY A 58 12.69 -1.56 -8.97
C GLY A 58 13.16 -2.14 -7.64
N VAL A 59 12.32 -2.11 -6.60
CA VAL A 59 12.67 -2.63 -5.26
C VAL A 59 12.94 -4.13 -5.32
N ILE A 60 14.02 -4.56 -4.68
CA ILE A 60 14.40 -5.96 -4.52
C ILE A 60 14.42 -6.38 -3.03
N GLU A 61 14.49 -7.69 -2.79
CA GLU A 61 14.60 -8.22 -1.44
C GLU A 61 15.84 -7.66 -0.73
N GLY A 62 15.64 -7.16 0.49
CA GLY A 62 16.71 -6.59 1.31
C GLY A 62 16.88 -5.08 1.16
N ASP A 63 16.20 -4.43 0.20
CA ASP A 63 16.17 -2.97 0.13
C ASP A 63 15.55 -2.38 1.41
N VAL A 64 16.11 -1.26 1.86
CA VAL A 64 15.77 -0.63 3.14
C VAL A 64 15.11 0.72 2.90
N ILE A 65 13.96 0.93 3.54
CA ILE A 65 13.38 2.27 3.68
C ILE A 65 14.20 3.02 4.73
N GLU A 66 15.11 3.89 4.28
CA GLU A 66 15.99 4.65 5.19
C GLU A 66 15.23 5.71 6.01
N ARG A 67 14.19 6.32 5.42
CA ARG A 67 13.38 7.36 6.06
C ARG A 67 11.98 7.43 5.47
N VAL A 68 11.00 7.75 6.32
CA VAL A 68 9.63 8.11 5.93
C VAL A 68 9.28 9.45 6.56
N ASP A 69 8.91 10.43 5.74
CA ASP A 69 8.52 11.77 6.17
C ASP A 69 7.04 12.02 5.82
N VAL A 70 6.23 12.43 6.81
CA VAL A 70 4.84 12.85 6.57
C VAL A 70 4.84 14.34 6.23
N VAL A 71 4.65 14.64 4.95
CA VAL A 71 4.61 16.02 4.44
C VAL A 71 3.17 16.48 4.32
N ARG A 72 2.84 17.64 4.90
CA ARG A 72 1.54 18.29 4.67
C ARG A 72 1.61 19.11 3.38
N VAL A 73 0.79 18.75 2.41
CA VAL A 73 0.51 19.61 1.25
C VAL A 73 -0.59 20.58 1.67
N ARG A 74 -0.39 21.88 1.41
CA ARG A 74 -1.38 22.93 1.68
C ARG A 74 -2.37 23.06 0.55
#